data_AF-A0A8T2Y7X8-F1
#
_entry.id   AF-A0A8T2Y7X8-F1
#
_cell.length_a   1.000
_cell.length_b   1.000
_cell.length_c   1.000
_cell.angle_alpha   90.00
_cell.angle_beta   90.00
_cell.angle_gamma   90.00
#
_symmetry.space_group_name_H-M   'P 1'
#
loop_
_entity.id
_entity.type
_entity.pdbx_description
1 polymer ?
#
loop_
_entity_poly.entity_id
_entity_poly.type
_entity_poly.pdbx_seq_one_letter_code
_entity_poly.pdbx_strand_id
1 'polypeptide(L)'
;MSSHTASSSNGGNGSGDSGAPRRNSKRPKYSKFTQQELPACKPILTPRWVVSAFMIIAIVFIPIGIACLLGSRDVVEVAKQYETDCIPLANRSSKVQYIQSSADKTCTISMTIPKRMDKPIYVYYQLDNFYQNHRRYVKSRSDKQLKSLSKENDTSGCKPEDFADGGGAIVPCGLIAWSMFNDTYSFSSQNKSLTVNKKGIAWKSDKEKRFGKDVLPKNFQGGGLQGGAKLNDTVPVSPRL
;
A
#
# COMPACT_ATOMS: atom_id res chain seq x y z
N MET A 1 11.34 -47.91 -36.42
CA MET A 1 12.64 -48.25 -37.05
C MET A 1 13.74 -47.84 -36.08
N SER A 2 14.49 -48.84 -35.63
CA SER A 2 15.69 -48.81 -34.77
C SER A 2 16.71 -47.75 -35.25
N SER A 3 17.62 -47.20 -34.44
CA SER A 3 18.55 -47.87 -33.51
C SER A 3 19.21 -46.90 -32.53
N HIS A 4 19.51 -47.40 -31.32
CA HIS A 4 20.47 -46.82 -30.38
C HIS A 4 21.90 -46.97 -30.89
N THR A 5 22.79 -46.01 -30.62
CA THR A 5 24.19 -46.28 -30.22
C THR A 5 24.77 -45.11 -29.42
N ALA A 6 25.47 -45.44 -28.35
CA ALA A 6 26.13 -44.54 -27.40
C ALA A 6 27.61 -44.29 -27.73
N SER A 7 28.21 -43.37 -26.98
CA SER A 7 29.63 -43.22 -26.65
C SER A 7 30.56 -42.55 -27.66
N SER A 8 31.15 -41.41 -27.27
CA SER A 8 32.50 -41.45 -26.68
C SER A 8 32.88 -40.08 -26.10
N SER A 9 33.12 -40.06 -24.80
CA SER A 9 33.93 -39.05 -24.13
C SER A 9 35.39 -39.34 -24.46
N ASN A 10 35.94 -38.67 -25.47
CA ASN A 10 37.38 -38.69 -25.70
C ASN A 10 37.96 -37.36 -25.23
N GLY A 11 38.46 -37.37 -23.98
CA GLY A 11 39.47 -36.41 -23.53
C GLY A 11 40.69 -36.58 -24.42
N GLY A 12 40.78 -35.73 -25.44
CA GLY A 12 41.89 -35.69 -26.38
C GLY A 12 43.02 -34.84 -25.84
N ASN A 13 44.08 -35.54 -25.46
CA ASN A 13 45.45 -35.09 -25.18
C ASN A 13 45.82 -33.67 -25.61
N GLY A 14 46.48 -32.98 -24.67
CA GLY A 14 47.38 -31.90 -24.99
C GLY A 14 48.39 -32.35 -26.05
N SER A 15 48.30 -31.74 -27.23
CA SER A 15 49.39 -31.77 -28.19
C SER A 15 50.42 -30.74 -27.75
N GLY A 16 51.51 -31.25 -27.16
CA GLY A 16 52.76 -30.53 -27.15
C GLY A 16 53.23 -30.41 -28.59
N ASP A 17 53.33 -29.18 -29.08
CA ASP A 17 54.17 -28.88 -30.23
C ASP A 17 55.22 -27.87 -29.77
N SER A 18 56.46 -28.34 -29.82
CA SER A 18 57.66 -27.64 -29.40
C SER A 18 58.18 -26.80 -30.57
N GLY A 19 58.54 -25.55 -30.32
CA GLY A 19 59.55 -24.86 -31.12
C GLY A 19 59.07 -24.21 -32.43
N ALA A 20 58.22 -23.19 -32.35
CA ALA A 20 58.24 -22.07 -33.28
C ALA A 20 58.15 -20.77 -32.46
N PRO A 21 58.90 -19.70 -32.78
CA PRO A 21 58.78 -18.44 -32.06
C PRO A 21 57.32 -18.00 -32.16
N ARG A 22 56.65 -17.83 -31.00
CA ARG A 22 55.30 -17.26 -30.96
C ARG A 22 55.40 -15.89 -31.61
N ARG A 23 55.03 -15.82 -32.89
CA ARG A 23 54.81 -14.57 -33.60
C ARG A 23 53.88 -13.76 -32.70
N ASN A 24 54.32 -12.59 -32.21
CA ASN A 24 53.51 -11.70 -31.39
C ASN A 24 52.29 -11.27 -32.21
N SER A 25 51.29 -12.14 -32.25
CA SER A 25 50.09 -11.95 -33.00
C SER A 25 49.17 -11.15 -32.11
N LYS A 26 48.93 -9.90 -32.50
CA LYS A 26 47.89 -9.06 -31.89
C LYS A 26 46.48 -9.55 -32.24
N ARG A 27 46.34 -10.73 -32.86
CA ARG A 27 45.04 -11.29 -33.26
C ARG A 27 44.29 -11.74 -32.00
N PRO A 28 43.07 -11.24 -31.78
CA PRO A 28 42.27 -11.66 -30.64
C PRO A 28 41.91 -13.15 -30.73
N LYS A 29 41.79 -13.80 -29.57
CA LYS A 29 41.41 -15.21 -29.45
C LYS A 29 40.04 -15.43 -30.09
N TYR A 30 39.93 -16.38 -31.01
CA TYR A 30 38.67 -16.68 -31.68
C TYR A 30 37.72 -17.45 -30.74
N SER A 31 36.53 -16.89 -30.52
CA SER A 31 35.36 -17.50 -29.87
C SER A 31 34.10 -16.93 -30.50
N LYS A 32 33.01 -17.70 -30.56
CA LYS A 32 31.70 -17.20 -31.04
C LYS A 32 31.24 -15.96 -30.26
N PHE A 33 31.63 -15.84 -29.00
CA PHE A 33 31.36 -14.65 -28.18
C PHE A 33 32.20 -13.44 -28.62
N THR A 34 33.52 -13.61 -28.79
CA THR A 34 34.43 -12.52 -29.16
C THR A 34 34.24 -12.05 -30.60
N GLN A 35 33.69 -12.90 -31.46
CA GLN A 35 33.34 -12.60 -32.85
C GLN A 35 31.89 -12.14 -33.02
N GLN A 36 31.09 -12.15 -31.94
CA GLN A 36 29.66 -11.80 -31.96
C GLN A 36 28.83 -12.69 -32.91
N GLU A 37 29.23 -13.95 -33.04
CA GLU A 37 28.59 -14.99 -33.88
C GLU A 37 27.71 -15.94 -33.02
N LEU A 38 27.22 -15.45 -31.88
CA LEU A 38 26.27 -16.22 -31.07
C LEU A 38 24.94 -16.41 -31.84
N PRO A 39 24.27 -17.57 -31.69
CA PRO A 39 22.97 -17.78 -32.30
C PRO A 39 21.98 -16.76 -31.72
N ALA A 40 21.45 -15.91 -32.57
CA ALA A 40 20.48 -14.90 -32.21
C ALA A 40 19.25 -15.04 -33.11
N CYS A 41 18.06 -15.06 -32.51
CA CYS A 41 16.83 -14.86 -33.25
C CYS A 41 16.69 -13.35 -33.53
N LYS A 42 16.64 -12.98 -34.81
CA LYS A 42 16.47 -11.59 -35.26
C LYS A 42 15.08 -11.44 -35.89
N PRO A 43 14.02 -11.27 -35.08
CA PRO A 43 12.67 -11.16 -35.62
C PRO A 43 12.54 -9.86 -36.41
N ILE A 44 12.23 -9.98 -37.71
CA ILE A 44 11.88 -8.83 -38.55
C ILE A 44 10.37 -8.65 -38.46
N LEU A 45 9.93 -7.56 -37.84
CA LEU A 45 8.52 -7.22 -37.70
C LEU A 45 7.96 -6.76 -39.05
N THR A 46 7.43 -7.69 -39.83
CA THR A 46 6.74 -7.34 -41.08
C THR A 46 5.32 -6.83 -40.77
N PRO A 47 4.74 -5.95 -41.60
CA PRO A 47 3.41 -5.38 -41.36
C PRO A 47 2.32 -6.44 -41.12
N ARG A 48 2.37 -7.58 -41.82
CA ARG A 48 1.41 -8.67 -41.64
C ARG A 48 1.45 -9.28 -40.23
N TRP A 49 2.65 -9.55 -39.72
CA TRP A 49 2.83 -10.08 -38.36
C TRP A 49 2.31 -9.11 -37.29
N VAL A 50 2.60 -7.82 -37.47
CA VAL A 50 2.17 -6.77 -36.55
C VAL A 50 0.65 -6.63 -36.55
N VAL A 51 0.01 -6.60 -37.72
CA VAL A 51 -1.46 -6.53 -37.83
C VAL A 51 -2.12 -7.75 -37.19
N SER A 52 -1.63 -8.96 -37.45
CA SER A 52 -2.17 -10.18 -36.82
C SER A 52 -2.02 -10.16 -35.30
N ALA A 53 -0.87 -9.72 -34.78
CA ALA A 53 -0.66 -9.61 -33.34
C ALA A 53 -1.64 -8.62 -32.69
N PHE A 54 -1.84 -7.44 -33.29
CA PHE A 54 -2.80 -6.47 -32.77
C PHE A 54 -4.25 -6.95 -32.85
N MET A 55 -4.62 -7.69 -33.90
CA MET A 55 -5.96 -8.29 -34.00
C MET A 55 -6.20 -9.31 -32.89
N ILE A 56 -5.21 -10.14 -32.56
CA ILE A 56 -5.31 -11.10 -31.45
C ILE A 56 -5.47 -10.35 -30.12
N ILE A 57 -4.64 -9.33 -29.88
CA ILE A 57 -4.74 -8.51 -28.66
C ILE A 57 -6.13 -7.87 -28.55
N ALA A 58 -6.67 -7.33 -29.65
CA ALA A 58 -8.00 -6.73 -29.67
C ALA A 58 -9.09 -7.77 -29.34
N ILE A 59 -9.06 -8.94 -29.97
CA ILE A 59 -10.03 -10.02 -29.73
C ILE A 59 -10.02 -10.48 -28.27
N VAL A 60 -8.87 -10.43 -27.59
CA VAL A 60 -8.77 -10.79 -26.16
C VAL A 60 -9.18 -9.64 -25.25
N PHE A 61 -8.73 -8.41 -25.53
CA PHE A 61 -8.94 -7.28 -24.62
C PHE A 61 -10.33 -6.65 -24.72
N ILE A 62 -11.00 -6.72 -25.88
CA ILE A 62 -12.37 -6.23 -26.03
C ILE A 62 -13.35 -6.97 -25.10
N PRO A 63 -13.45 -8.32 -25.11
CA PRO A 63 -14.38 -9.02 -24.21
C PRO A 63 -14.00 -8.87 -22.74
N ILE A 64 -12.71 -8.86 -22.40
CA ILE A 64 -12.25 -8.57 -21.04
C ILE A 64 -12.68 -7.16 -20.61
N GLY A 65 -12.49 -6.16 -21.48
CA GLY A 65 -12.91 -4.78 -21.23
C GLY A 65 -14.42 -4.66 -21.04
N ILE A 66 -15.22 -5.35 -21.86
CA ILE A 66 -16.68 -5.39 -21.71
C ILE A 66 -17.06 -6.02 -20.36
N ALA A 67 -16.47 -7.17 -20.00
CA ALA A 67 -16.75 -7.83 -18.73
C ALA A 67 -16.38 -6.94 -17.52
N CYS A 68 -15.21 -6.30 -17.55
CA CYS A 68 -14.79 -5.35 -16.52
C CYS A 68 -15.71 -4.12 -16.44
N LEU A 69 -16.19 -3.60 -17.58
CA LEU A 69 -17.08 -2.45 -17.62
C LEU A 69 -18.46 -2.77 -17.03
N LEU A 70 -19.01 -3.95 -17.34
CA LEU A 70 -20.26 -4.41 -16.76
C LEU A 70 -20.11 -4.56 -15.24
N GLY A 71 -19.07 -5.27 -14.78
CA GLY A 71 -18.80 -5.42 -13.35
C GLY A 71 -18.58 -4.09 -12.63
N SER A 72 -17.96 -3.09 -13.29
CA SER A 72 -17.77 -1.76 -12.72
C SER A 72 -19.05 -0.93 -12.63
N ARG A 73 -20.02 -1.14 -13.53
CA ARG A 73 -21.29 -0.40 -13.55
C ARG A 73 -22.31 -0.93 -12.55
N ASP A 74 -22.16 -2.18 -12.13
CA ASP A 74 -23.03 -2.82 -11.13
C ASP A 74 -22.73 -2.33 -9.71
N VAL A 75 -21.54 -1.77 -9.47
CA VAL A 75 -21.17 -1.21 -8.16
C VAL A 75 -21.94 0.07 -7.87
N VAL A 76 -22.66 0.09 -6.74
CA VAL A 76 -23.36 1.28 -6.25
C VAL A 76 -22.47 2.00 -5.23
N GLU A 77 -22.05 3.20 -5.56
CA GLU A 77 -21.26 4.07 -4.68
C GLU A 77 -22.05 5.35 -4.37
N VAL A 78 -22.00 5.77 -3.10
CA VAL A 78 -22.59 7.04 -2.65
C VAL A 78 -21.58 7.76 -1.77
N ALA A 79 -21.21 8.98 -2.17
CA ALA A 79 -20.29 9.84 -1.43
C ALA A 79 -21.02 11.10 -0.96
N LYS A 80 -20.76 11.54 0.28
CA LYS A 80 -21.33 12.75 0.85
C LYS A 80 -20.26 13.51 1.63
N GLN A 81 -19.95 14.72 1.17
CA GLN A 81 -19.07 15.64 1.90
C GLN A 81 -19.83 16.26 3.07
N TYR A 82 -19.30 16.14 4.29
CA TYR A 82 -19.93 16.64 5.52
C TYR A 82 -19.19 17.81 6.17
N GLU A 83 -17.95 18.11 5.76
CA GLU A 83 -17.11 19.14 6.38
C GLU A 83 -17.80 20.51 6.46
N THR A 84 -18.45 20.96 5.38
CA THR A 84 -19.13 22.27 5.35
C THR A 84 -20.58 22.20 5.84
N ASP A 85 -21.23 21.05 5.65
CA ASP A 85 -22.63 20.83 6.06
C ASP A 85 -22.76 20.78 7.59
N CYS A 86 -21.74 20.27 8.27
CA CYS A 86 -21.69 20.17 9.74
C CYS A 86 -21.22 21.42 10.46
N ILE A 87 -20.84 22.48 9.73
CA ILE A 87 -20.46 23.78 10.31
C ILE A 87 -21.65 24.75 10.18
N PRO A 88 -22.15 25.32 11.30
CA PRO A 88 -23.22 26.32 11.28
C PRO A 88 -22.87 27.50 10.38
N LEU A 89 -23.87 28.06 9.69
CA LEU A 89 -23.68 29.15 8.71
C LEU A 89 -22.89 30.34 9.28
N ALA A 90 -23.14 30.70 10.55
CA ALA A 90 -22.44 31.79 11.23
C ALA A 90 -20.92 31.57 11.37
N ASN A 91 -20.47 30.32 11.39
CA ASN A 91 -19.09 29.96 11.70
C ASN A 91 -18.32 29.44 10.48
N ARG A 92 -18.92 29.46 9.28
CA ARG A 92 -18.28 28.96 8.05
C ARG A 92 -17.09 29.80 7.60
N SER A 93 -17.05 31.09 7.94
CA SER A 93 -15.88 31.96 7.72
C SER A 93 -14.72 31.64 8.65
N SER A 94 -14.99 31.08 9.83
CA SER A 94 -14.00 30.77 10.88
C SER A 94 -14.05 29.28 11.26
N LYS A 95 -13.94 28.38 10.27
CA LYS A 95 -14.06 26.93 10.46
C LYS A 95 -13.16 26.38 11.57
N VAL A 96 -11.89 26.77 11.57
CA VAL A 96 -10.87 26.28 12.52
C VAL A 96 -11.24 26.64 13.96
N GLN A 97 -11.71 27.87 14.19
CA GLN A 97 -12.11 28.33 15.51
C GLN A 97 -13.31 27.52 16.04
N TYR A 98 -14.28 27.21 15.18
CA TYR A 98 -15.42 26.36 15.56
C TYR A 98 -14.98 24.93 15.89
N ILE A 99 -14.11 24.33 15.07
CA ILE A 99 -13.59 22.97 15.29
C ILE A 99 -12.83 22.88 16.61
N GLN A 100 -12.06 23.92 16.97
CA GLN A 100 -11.31 23.99 18.22
C GLN A 100 -12.15 24.37 19.44
N SER A 101 -13.39 24.84 19.24
CA SER A 101 -14.28 25.19 20.35
C SER A 101 -14.79 23.95 21.11
N SER A 102 -15.32 24.15 22.32
CA SER A 102 -15.94 23.11 23.14
C SER A 102 -17.40 22.82 22.78
N ALA A 103 -17.92 23.40 21.68
CA ALA A 103 -19.29 23.18 21.25
C ALA A 103 -19.54 21.72 20.84
N ASP A 104 -20.80 21.29 20.92
CA ASP A 104 -21.21 20.01 20.36
C ASP A 104 -21.08 20.05 18.84
N LYS A 105 -20.37 19.06 18.29
CA LYS A 105 -20.06 18.91 16.86
C LYS A 105 -20.87 17.80 16.22
N THR A 106 -21.82 17.22 16.96
CA THR A 106 -22.73 16.20 16.44
C THR A 106 -23.54 16.79 15.29
N CYS A 107 -23.53 16.08 14.17
CA CYS A 107 -24.13 16.54 12.93
C CYS A 107 -24.86 15.38 12.25
N THR A 108 -26.07 15.65 11.78
CA THR A 108 -26.89 14.68 11.06
C THR A 108 -26.93 15.07 9.59
N ILE A 109 -26.42 14.19 8.74
CA ILE A 109 -26.49 14.33 7.28
C ILE A 109 -27.47 13.31 6.70
N SER A 110 -28.32 13.76 5.78
CA SER A 110 -29.15 12.88 4.96
C SER A 110 -28.42 12.54 3.66
N MET A 111 -28.49 11.27 3.27
CA MET A 111 -27.96 10.77 2.01
C MET A 111 -29.02 9.92 1.31
N THR A 112 -29.16 10.10 0.00
CA THR A 112 -30.11 9.35 -0.81
C THR A 112 -29.38 8.21 -1.51
N ILE A 113 -29.84 6.98 -1.28
CA ILE A 113 -29.29 5.79 -1.91
C ILE A 113 -30.12 5.48 -3.17
N PRO A 114 -29.56 5.65 -4.38
CA PRO A 114 -30.35 5.63 -5.62
C PRO A 114 -30.81 4.21 -6.02
N LYS A 115 -30.07 3.19 -5.59
CA LYS A 115 -30.31 1.78 -5.89
C LYS A 115 -30.02 0.93 -4.67
N ARG A 116 -30.72 -0.19 -4.52
CA ARG A 116 -30.45 -1.14 -3.45
C ARG A 116 -28.98 -1.61 -3.52
N MET A 117 -28.28 -1.53 -2.41
CA MET A 117 -26.93 -2.07 -2.26
C MET A 117 -27.00 -3.53 -1.78
N ASP A 118 -26.32 -4.42 -2.50
CA ASP A 118 -26.18 -5.82 -2.09
C ASP A 118 -25.02 -5.97 -1.10
N LYS A 119 -25.13 -6.96 -0.22
CA LYS A 119 -24.08 -7.29 0.76
C LYS A 119 -22.83 -7.85 0.04
N PRO A 120 -21.60 -7.58 0.52
CA PRO A 120 -21.24 -6.73 1.65
C PRO A 120 -21.19 -5.23 1.30
N ILE A 121 -21.66 -4.39 2.22
CA ILE A 121 -21.58 -2.93 2.10
C ILE A 121 -20.38 -2.44 2.92
N TYR A 122 -19.55 -1.61 2.31
CA TYR A 122 -18.38 -1.01 2.94
C TYR A 122 -18.61 0.48 3.16
N VAL A 123 -18.08 0.99 4.27
CA VAL A 123 -18.10 2.41 4.61
C VAL A 123 -16.67 2.90 4.65
N TYR A 124 -16.39 3.95 3.88
CA TYR A 124 -15.08 4.59 3.82
C TYR A 124 -15.22 6.05 4.25
N TYR A 125 -14.20 6.55 4.93
CA TYR A 125 -13.99 7.99 5.08
C TYR A 125 -12.95 8.44 4.06
N GLN A 126 -13.15 9.62 3.48
CA GLN A 126 -12.24 10.22 2.52
C GLN A 126 -11.70 11.52 3.11
N LEU A 127 -10.39 11.73 2.96
CA LEU A 127 -9.71 12.95 3.35
C LEU A 127 -9.07 13.56 2.10
N ASP A 128 -9.47 14.78 1.78
CA ASP A 128 -8.86 15.56 0.71
C ASP A 128 -7.83 16.54 1.28
N ASN A 129 -6.82 16.89 0.48
CA ASN A 129 -5.71 17.77 0.88
C ASN A 129 -4.92 17.31 2.11
N PHE A 130 -4.93 16.00 2.41
CA PHE A 130 -4.14 15.38 3.48
C PHE A 130 -2.99 14.54 2.89
N TYR A 131 -1.79 15.12 2.84
CA TYR A 131 -0.63 14.55 2.14
C TYR A 131 0.13 13.48 2.93
N GLN A 132 -0.49 12.30 3.12
CA GLN A 132 0.14 11.16 3.80
C GLN A 132 1.40 10.62 3.11
N ASN A 133 1.60 10.94 1.83
CA ASN A 133 2.75 10.49 1.03
C ASN A 133 4.01 11.37 1.23
N HIS A 134 3.94 12.43 2.04
CA HIS A 134 5.09 13.28 2.29
C HIS A 134 6.22 12.50 2.99
N ARG A 135 7.46 12.59 2.46
CA ARG A 135 8.61 11.77 2.91
C ARG A 135 8.83 11.80 4.43
N ARG A 136 8.69 12.96 5.07
CA ARG A 136 8.88 13.10 6.53
C ARG A 136 7.73 12.46 7.31
N TYR A 137 6.51 12.54 6.79
CA TYR A 137 5.32 11.93 7.41
C TYR A 137 5.41 10.40 7.34
N VAL A 138 5.69 9.84 6.14
CA VAL A 138 5.83 8.38 5.93
C VAL A 138 6.93 7.78 6.80
N LYS A 139 8.03 8.50 7.01
CA LYS A 139 9.14 8.05 7.85
C LYS A 139 8.86 8.17 9.35
N SER A 140 7.90 8.99 9.76
CA SER A 140 7.60 9.29 11.16
C SER A 140 6.78 8.19 11.81
N ARG A 141 7.42 7.03 12.04
CA ARG A 141 6.90 5.86 12.76
C ARG A 141 8.04 4.90 13.13
N SER A 142 7.78 3.96 14.03
CA SER A 142 8.69 2.86 14.34
C SER A 142 8.03 1.49 14.17
N ASP A 143 8.38 0.79 13.09
CA ASP A 143 7.83 -0.55 12.81
C ASP A 143 8.25 -1.59 13.86
N LYS A 144 9.43 -1.40 14.49
CA LYS A 144 9.89 -2.27 15.57
C LYS A 144 9.07 -2.07 16.84
N GLN A 145 8.78 -0.82 17.18
CA GLN A 145 7.93 -0.45 18.32
C GLN A 145 6.52 -1.02 18.16
N LEU A 146 5.94 -0.86 16.97
CA LEU A 146 4.60 -1.35 16.62
C LEU A 146 4.50 -2.88 16.65
N LYS A 147 5.62 -3.58 16.47
CA LYS A 147 5.68 -5.04 16.41
C LYS A 147 5.94 -5.72 17.75
N SER A 148 6.74 -5.13 18.63
CA SER A 148 7.17 -5.78 19.87
C SER A 148 7.30 -4.80 21.04
N LEU A 149 6.73 -5.21 22.19
CA LEU A 149 6.85 -4.50 23.46
C LEU A 149 8.31 -4.25 23.88
N SER A 150 9.22 -5.17 23.56
CA SER A 150 10.66 -5.03 23.89
C SER A 150 11.35 -3.86 23.18
N LYS A 151 10.71 -3.27 22.17
CA LYS A 151 11.23 -2.17 21.35
C LYS A 151 10.44 -0.87 21.52
N GLU A 152 9.73 -0.72 22.64
CA GLU A 152 9.00 0.50 22.99
C GLU A 152 9.86 1.77 22.89
N ASN A 153 11.13 1.69 23.26
CA ASN A 153 12.06 2.83 23.24
C ASN A 153 12.77 3.06 21.89
N ASP A 154 12.49 2.28 20.84
CA ASP A 154 13.06 2.51 19.51
C ASP A 154 12.27 3.59 18.76
N THR A 155 12.51 4.85 19.10
CA THR A 155 11.77 6.02 18.58
C THR A 155 12.57 6.85 17.56
N SER A 156 13.73 6.36 17.10
CA SER A 156 14.67 7.08 16.23
C SER A 156 14.04 7.68 14.96
N GLY A 157 13.04 6.99 14.39
CA GLY A 157 12.31 7.43 13.21
C GLY A 157 11.10 8.33 13.50
N CYS A 158 10.69 8.49 14.75
CA CYS A 158 9.37 9.03 15.12
C CYS A 158 9.30 10.55 15.29
N LYS A 159 10.39 11.29 15.02
CA LYS A 159 10.38 12.75 15.16
C LYS A 159 9.24 13.40 14.36
N PRO A 160 8.62 14.48 14.88
CA PRO A 160 8.85 15.09 16.20
C PRO A 160 8.11 14.41 17.37
N GLU A 161 7.21 13.45 17.10
CA GLU A 161 6.35 12.81 18.11
C GLU A 161 7.00 11.54 18.67
N ASP A 162 8.23 11.65 19.19
CA ASP A 162 9.03 10.54 19.72
C ASP A 162 8.95 10.40 21.25
N PHE A 163 8.94 11.52 21.98
CA PHE A 163 8.86 11.56 23.45
C PHE A 163 7.76 12.51 23.95
N ALA A 164 7.15 12.16 25.07
CA ALA A 164 6.24 13.05 25.80
C ALA A 164 7.02 14.06 26.64
N ASP A 165 6.34 15.11 27.10
CA ASP A 165 6.95 16.23 27.87
C ASP A 165 7.70 15.76 29.13
N GLY A 166 7.32 14.60 29.70
CA GLY A 166 8.00 13.96 30.84
C GLY A 166 9.19 13.05 30.49
N GLY A 167 9.63 13.02 29.24
CA GLY A 167 10.77 12.19 28.76
C GLY A 167 10.45 10.72 28.50
N GLY A 168 9.21 10.28 28.75
CA GLY A 168 8.74 8.94 28.42
C GLY A 168 8.55 8.77 26.91
N ALA A 169 8.93 7.63 26.35
CA ALA A 169 8.69 7.31 24.95
C ALA A 169 7.17 7.27 24.67
N ILE A 170 6.74 7.83 23.55
CA ILE A 170 5.35 7.75 23.09
C ILE A 170 5.13 6.40 22.43
N VAL A 171 4.05 5.70 22.77
CA VAL A 171 3.65 4.45 22.11
C VAL A 171 2.21 4.58 21.64
N PRO A 172 1.90 4.33 20.36
CA PRO A 172 2.81 4.35 19.21
C PRO A 172 3.35 5.77 18.92
N CYS A 173 4.65 5.88 18.62
CA CYS A 173 5.29 7.15 18.26
C CYS A 173 5.11 7.53 16.78
N GLY A 174 5.28 8.82 16.49
CA GLY A 174 5.34 9.37 15.13
C GLY A 174 4.06 10.01 14.63
N LEU A 175 4.22 10.85 13.60
CA LEU A 175 3.15 11.68 13.03
C LEU A 175 1.97 10.87 12.49
N ILE A 176 2.23 9.67 11.96
CA ILE A 176 1.19 8.81 11.38
C ILE A 176 0.18 8.39 12.45
N ALA A 177 0.66 7.98 13.62
CA ALA A 177 -0.21 7.65 14.72
C ALA A 177 -0.83 8.92 15.32
N TRP A 178 -0.03 9.98 15.48
CA TRP A 178 -0.45 11.23 16.10
C TRP A 178 -1.65 11.89 15.39
N SER A 179 -1.70 11.87 14.06
CA SER A 179 -2.81 12.39 13.26
C SER A 179 -3.84 11.32 12.88
N MET A 180 -4.08 10.34 13.76
CA MET A 180 -5.10 9.31 13.53
C MET A 180 -6.49 9.95 13.41
N PHE A 181 -7.24 9.57 12.38
CA PHE A 181 -8.61 10.04 12.17
C PHE A 181 -9.53 9.65 13.34
N ASN A 182 -10.38 10.59 13.79
CA ASN A 182 -11.11 10.46 15.06
C ASN A 182 -12.61 10.69 14.99
N ASP A 183 -13.19 10.98 13.83
CA ASP A 183 -14.65 11.13 13.75
C ASP A 183 -15.34 9.79 13.94
N THR A 184 -16.56 9.87 14.48
CA THR A 184 -17.40 8.70 14.75
C THR A 184 -18.70 8.81 13.98
N TYR A 185 -19.05 7.73 13.29
CA TYR A 185 -20.27 7.65 12.49
C TYR A 185 -21.29 6.69 13.11
N SER A 186 -22.55 7.10 13.06
CA SER A 186 -23.72 6.26 13.31
C SER A 186 -24.66 6.38 12.11
N PHE A 187 -25.27 5.26 11.72
CA PHE A 187 -26.12 5.20 10.55
C PHE A 187 -27.53 4.78 10.96
N SER A 188 -28.52 5.43 10.36
CA SER A 188 -29.93 5.05 10.52
C SER A 188 -30.63 5.13 9.16
N SER A 189 -31.59 4.24 8.95
CA SER A 189 -32.43 4.22 7.76
C SER A 189 -33.87 4.01 8.18
N GLN A 190 -34.79 4.90 7.79
CA GLN A 190 -36.21 4.84 8.15
C GLN A 190 -36.43 4.64 9.67
N ASN A 191 -35.69 5.39 10.50
CA ASN A 191 -35.68 5.29 11.97
C ASN A 191 -35.21 3.94 12.55
N LYS A 192 -34.60 3.07 11.74
CA LYS A 192 -33.92 1.85 12.19
C LYS A 192 -32.42 2.08 12.22
N SER A 193 -31.80 1.80 13.37
CA SER A 193 -30.34 1.87 13.52
C SER A 193 -29.67 0.80 12.66
N LEU A 194 -28.64 1.18 11.92
CA LEU A 194 -27.81 0.29 11.11
C LEU A 194 -26.49 0.06 11.85
N THR A 195 -26.29 -1.16 12.35
CA THR A 195 -25.05 -1.54 13.03
C THR A 195 -23.92 -1.73 12.03
N VAL A 196 -22.87 -0.91 12.14
CA VAL A 196 -21.64 -1.06 11.35
C VAL A 196 -20.64 -1.90 12.10
N ASN A 197 -20.16 -2.97 11.47
CA ASN A 197 -19.10 -3.80 12.03
C ASN A 197 -17.74 -3.09 11.88
N LYS A 198 -17.10 -2.75 12.99
CA LYS A 198 -15.77 -2.13 13.04
C LYS A 198 -14.63 -3.16 13.14
N LYS A 199 -14.94 -4.46 13.22
CA LYS A 199 -13.96 -5.54 13.35
C LYS A 199 -13.69 -6.21 12.00
N GLY A 200 -12.46 -6.62 11.78
CA GLY A 200 -12.08 -7.39 10.58
C GLY A 200 -11.92 -6.54 9.33
N ILE A 201 -11.66 -5.23 9.50
CA ILE A 201 -11.45 -4.31 8.38
C ILE A 201 -9.98 -4.24 7.94
N ALA A 202 -9.01 -4.60 8.79
CA ALA A 202 -7.64 -4.81 8.33
C ALA A 202 -7.33 -6.23 7.82
N TRP A 203 -6.32 -6.22 6.96
CA TRP A 203 -5.64 -7.40 6.45
C TRP A 203 -5.17 -8.32 7.57
N LYS A 204 -5.34 -9.62 7.34
CA LYS A 204 -4.87 -10.68 8.24
C LYS A 204 -3.36 -10.58 8.52
N SER A 205 -2.57 -10.22 7.50
CA SER A 205 -1.12 -10.03 7.64
C SER A 205 -0.75 -8.92 8.62
N ASP A 206 -1.55 -7.85 8.69
CA ASP A 206 -1.24 -6.71 9.55
C ASP A 206 -1.47 -7.09 11.01
N LYS A 207 -2.62 -7.69 11.31
CA LYS A 207 -3.00 -8.15 12.65
C LYS A 207 -2.10 -9.25 13.21
N GLU A 208 -1.57 -10.11 12.36
CA GLU A 208 -0.79 -11.28 12.78
C GLU A 208 0.73 -11.10 12.69
N LYS A 209 1.24 -10.29 11.77
CA LYS A 209 2.69 -10.20 11.47
C LYS A 209 3.28 -8.82 11.67
N ARG A 210 2.54 -7.75 11.36
CA ARG A 210 3.07 -6.38 11.41
C ARG A 210 2.91 -5.72 12.77
N PHE A 211 1.76 -5.90 13.42
CA PHE A 211 1.44 -5.23 14.68
C PHE A 211 1.36 -6.22 15.84
N GLY A 212 2.03 -5.89 16.94
CA GLY A 212 2.06 -6.69 18.17
C GLY A 212 0.70 -6.68 18.89
N LYS A 213 0.33 -7.82 19.46
CA LYS A 213 -0.91 -7.97 20.26
C LYS A 213 -0.75 -7.49 21.70
N ASP A 214 0.50 -7.31 22.12
CA ASP A 214 0.97 -6.95 23.45
C ASP A 214 1.45 -5.49 23.53
N VAL A 215 1.49 -4.77 22.41
CA VAL A 215 1.87 -3.34 22.35
C VAL A 215 0.66 -2.49 22.71
N LEU A 216 0.71 -1.86 23.89
CA LEU A 216 -0.33 -0.97 24.41
C LEU A 216 0.10 0.50 24.24
N PRO A 217 -0.85 1.40 23.96
CA PRO A 217 -0.56 2.83 23.94
C PRO A 217 -0.04 3.33 25.30
N LYS A 218 0.92 4.26 25.27
CA LYS A 218 1.54 4.90 26.45
C LYS A 218 1.94 6.31 26.10
N ASN A 219 1.73 7.24 27.04
CA ASN A 219 2.12 8.65 26.92
C ASN A 219 1.60 9.34 25.64
N PHE A 220 0.55 8.82 25.02
CA PHE A 220 0.10 9.24 23.71
C PHE A 220 -0.77 10.51 23.81
N GLN A 221 -0.39 11.57 23.11
CA GLN A 221 -1.08 12.87 23.12
C GLN A 221 -1.31 13.44 24.54
N GLY A 222 -0.33 13.27 25.43
CA GLY A 222 -0.36 13.80 26.80
C GLY A 222 -0.04 15.30 26.91
N GLY A 223 0.46 15.93 25.85
CA GLY A 223 0.82 17.34 25.81
C GLY A 223 -0.33 18.28 25.42
N GLY A 224 -0.03 19.57 25.26
CA GLY A 224 -1.02 20.62 24.96
C GLY A 224 -1.62 20.56 23.54
N LEU A 225 -0.88 20.01 22.57
CA LEU A 225 -1.35 19.84 21.19
C LEU A 225 -1.89 18.43 20.96
N GLN A 226 -3.17 18.33 20.61
CA GLN A 226 -3.82 17.08 20.20
C GLN A 226 -3.99 17.08 18.68
N GLY A 227 -3.44 16.07 18.01
CA GLY A 227 -3.50 15.98 16.55
C GLY A 227 -4.72 15.27 16.01
N GLY A 228 -5.11 14.17 16.65
CA GLY A 228 -6.12 13.25 16.14
C GLY A 228 -6.80 12.47 17.26
N ALA A 229 -7.01 11.18 17.05
CA ALA A 229 -7.73 10.32 17.98
C ALA A 229 -6.93 10.08 19.26
N LYS A 230 -7.62 10.10 20.41
CA LYS A 230 -7.06 9.56 21.65
C LYS A 230 -7.07 8.05 21.62
N LEU A 231 -6.00 7.45 22.14
CA LEU A 231 -5.87 6.00 22.20
C LEU A 231 -6.25 5.50 23.61
N ASN A 232 -6.94 4.37 23.69
CA ASN A 232 -7.24 3.71 24.95
C ASN A 232 -6.04 2.86 25.43
N ASP A 233 -5.53 3.08 26.63
CA ASP A 233 -4.33 2.40 27.13
C ASP A 233 -4.53 0.89 27.40
N THR A 234 -5.78 0.41 27.39
CA THR A 234 -6.13 -1.01 27.61
C THR A 234 -6.28 -1.83 26.33
N VAL A 235 -6.36 -1.17 25.17
CA VAL A 235 -6.59 -1.85 23.88
C VAL A 235 -5.32 -1.82 23.05
N PRO A 236 -4.75 -2.99 22.68
CA PRO A 236 -3.52 -3.06 21.88
C PRO A 236 -3.64 -2.39 20.51
N VAL A 237 -2.49 -2.13 19.91
CA VAL A 237 -2.40 -1.50 18.57
C VAL A 237 -2.91 -2.43 17.46
N SER A 238 -2.69 -3.75 17.56
CA SER A 238 -3.11 -4.74 16.56
C SER A 238 -4.64 -4.82 16.28
N PRO A 239 -5.55 -4.90 17.28
CA PRO A 239 -6.99 -5.05 17.05
C PRO A 239 -7.71 -3.78 16.55
N ARG A 240 -7.03 -2.63 16.44
CA ARG A 240 -7.64 -1.37 15.94
C ARG A 240 -7.52 -1.19 14.43
N LEU A 241 -6.85 -2.12 13.77
CA LEU A 241 -6.76 -2.23 12.32
C LEU A 241 -7.87 -3.16 11.83
#